data_AF-A0A7S1VKL1-F1
#
_entry.id   AF-A0A7S1VKL1-F1
#
_cell.length_a   1.000
_cell.length_b   1.000
_cell.length_c   1.000
_cell.angle_alpha   90.00
_cell.angle_beta   90.00
_cell.angle_gamma   90.00
#
_symmetry.space_group_name_H-M   'P 1'
#
loop_
_entity.id
_entity.type
_entity.pdbx_description
1 polymer ?
#
loop_
_entity_poly.entity_id
_entity_poly.type
_entity_poly.pdbx_seq_one_letter_code
_entity_poly.pdbx_strand_id
1 'polypeptide(L)'
;EAILARRGKSVSYLSTTQTVQNKPPPQRLPRSQVSKLQRIYYINLDKRTDKRAFMEGWLGREAHFSASMNQTMVPYDRISAMRPTEDEMTCKGVKKDNPTRCRGVVGLIKSNLKIMKEHNTSGMTLVMEDDFQPTSSSTTTFVERVERAIADHVPDDWDVVRLDCWGRRPDHFVEPLEVREGGRPTVFETRIDPEAVVPANGKKKRRFFCGGTHAVVWREDSIHKLRALWSMKPYNGIDCALSTDRAESVGLKSYCINKGLVENSDSFESDIPK
;
A
#
# COMPACT_ATOMS: atom_id res chain seq x y z
N GLU A 1 -13.59 -27.87 -70.49
CA GLU A 1 -13.69 -26.42 -70.27
C GLU A 1 -13.93 -26.16 -68.79
N ALA A 2 -13.10 -25.32 -68.15
CA ALA A 2 -13.37 -24.51 -66.95
C ALA A 2 -12.04 -24.23 -66.22
N ILE A 3 -11.41 -23.11 -66.58
CA ILE A 3 -10.26 -22.52 -65.90
C ILE A 3 -10.82 -21.66 -64.76
N LEU A 4 -10.53 -22.00 -63.50
CA LEU A 4 -10.95 -21.24 -62.32
C LEU A 4 -9.77 -20.41 -61.79
N ALA A 5 -9.79 -19.12 -62.16
CA ALA A 5 -8.84 -18.11 -61.73
C ALA A 5 -9.01 -17.77 -60.23
N ARG A 6 -7.95 -17.94 -59.44
CA ARG A 6 -7.85 -17.41 -58.07
C ARG A 6 -7.28 -15.99 -58.13
N ARG A 7 -8.14 -14.97 -57.92
CA ARG A 7 -7.73 -13.58 -57.67
C ARG A 7 -7.25 -13.44 -56.23
N GLY A 8 -5.97 -13.08 -56.05
CA GLY A 8 -5.42 -12.63 -54.78
C GLY A 8 -5.95 -11.25 -54.39
N LYS A 9 -6.48 -11.12 -53.17
CA LYS A 9 -6.77 -9.83 -52.55
C LYS A 9 -5.53 -9.37 -51.78
N SER A 10 -4.85 -8.34 -52.25
CA SER A 10 -3.81 -7.66 -51.48
C SER A 10 -4.46 -6.83 -50.38
N VAL A 11 -4.16 -7.16 -49.11
CA VAL A 11 -4.55 -6.35 -47.96
C VAL A 11 -3.48 -5.28 -47.79
N SER A 12 -3.80 -4.03 -48.12
CA SER A 12 -2.95 -2.87 -47.87
C SER A 12 -3.07 -2.47 -46.40
N TYR A 13 -2.01 -2.68 -45.62
CA TYR A 13 -1.89 -2.14 -44.27
C TYR A 13 -1.57 -0.66 -44.34
N LEU A 14 -2.55 0.19 -44.03
CA LEU A 14 -2.32 1.61 -43.78
C LEU A 14 -1.59 1.75 -42.44
N SER A 15 -0.30 2.10 -42.52
CA SER A 15 0.51 2.49 -41.37
C SER A 15 0.08 3.90 -40.94
N THR A 16 -0.79 3.97 -39.94
CA THR A 16 -1.15 5.23 -39.29
C THR A 16 -0.08 5.55 -38.25
N THR A 17 0.90 6.36 -38.64
CA THR A 17 1.85 6.98 -37.72
C THR A 17 1.05 7.95 -36.82
N GLN A 18 0.65 7.49 -35.64
CA GLN A 18 0.10 8.37 -34.62
C GLN A 18 1.23 9.24 -34.08
N THR A 19 1.21 10.52 -34.42
CA THR A 19 2.04 11.55 -33.83
C THR A 19 1.68 11.63 -32.34
N VAL A 20 2.56 11.12 -31.48
CA VAL A 20 2.44 11.25 -30.02
C VAL A 20 2.48 12.75 -29.71
N GLN A 21 1.32 13.33 -29.42
CA GLN A 21 1.25 14.69 -28.92
C GLN A 21 1.90 14.71 -27.53
N ASN A 22 3.06 15.36 -27.44
CA ASN A 22 3.74 15.67 -26.18
C ASN A 22 2.81 16.55 -25.33
N LYS A 23 1.97 15.93 -24.52
CA LYS A 23 1.14 16.62 -23.54
C LYS A 23 2.10 17.23 -22.52
N PRO A 24 2.06 18.56 -22.27
CA PRO A 24 2.93 19.18 -21.28
C PRO A 24 2.72 18.48 -19.93
N PRO A 25 3.80 18.26 -19.16
CA PRO A 25 3.70 17.60 -17.87
C PRO A 25 2.72 18.39 -16.98
N PRO A 26 1.87 17.70 -16.20
CA PRO A 26 0.91 18.36 -15.33
C PRO A 26 1.65 19.34 -14.41
N GLN A 27 1.20 20.60 -14.39
CA GLN A 27 1.74 21.62 -13.50
C GLN A 27 1.49 21.18 -12.05
N ARG A 28 2.55 20.89 -11.31
CA ARG A 28 2.47 20.53 -9.89
C ARG A 28 1.95 21.74 -9.10
N LEU A 29 1.01 21.51 -8.18
CA LEU A 29 0.54 22.54 -7.27
C LEU A 29 1.71 23.16 -6.49
N PRO A 30 1.60 24.43 -6.06
CA PRO A 30 2.60 25.05 -5.20
C PRO A 30 2.87 24.18 -3.97
N ARG A 31 4.15 23.96 -3.67
CA ARG A 31 4.67 23.12 -2.57
C ARG A 31 4.15 23.48 -1.17
N SER A 32 3.37 24.56 -1.03
CA SER A 32 2.90 25.13 0.24
C SER A 32 1.68 24.46 0.84
N GLN A 33 1.11 23.41 0.23
CA GLN A 33 0.00 22.64 0.81
C GLN A 33 0.29 21.13 0.84
N VAL A 34 1.54 20.74 1.10
CA VAL A 34 1.82 19.35 1.44
C VAL A 34 1.05 19.01 2.72
N SER A 35 0.09 18.09 2.58
CA SER A 35 -0.62 17.54 3.73
C SER A 35 0.40 16.89 4.66
N LYS A 36 0.47 17.37 5.90
CA LYS A 36 1.32 16.78 6.94
C LYS A 36 0.65 15.56 7.55
N LEU A 37 1.40 14.69 8.21
CA LEU A 37 0.87 13.66 9.10
C LEU A 37 0.32 14.31 10.37
N GLN A 38 -0.91 13.96 10.75
CA GLN A 38 -1.56 14.48 11.97
C GLN A 38 -1.68 13.42 13.06
N ARG A 39 -1.60 12.13 12.70
CA ARG A 39 -1.81 11.00 13.62
C ARG A 39 -0.88 9.84 13.29
N ILE A 40 -0.39 9.19 14.33
CA ILE A 40 0.29 7.89 14.23
C ILE A 40 -0.45 6.89 15.12
N TYR A 41 -0.76 5.73 14.57
CA TYR A 41 -1.17 4.56 15.36
C TYR A 41 -0.14 3.47 15.17
N TYR A 42 0.17 2.73 16.23
CA TYR A 42 0.85 1.45 16.07
C TYR A 42 0.03 0.32 16.69
N ILE A 43 -0.08 -0.77 15.95
CA ILE A 43 -0.79 -1.98 16.32
C ILE A 43 0.20 -2.88 17.03
N ASN A 44 -0.05 -3.13 18.31
CA ASN A 44 0.72 -4.08 19.11
C ASN A 44 0.19 -5.50 18.80
N LEU A 45 0.83 -6.20 17.85
CA LEU A 45 0.33 -7.47 17.29
C LEU A 45 0.31 -8.59 18.33
N ASP A 46 1.29 -8.58 19.22
CA ASP A 46 1.41 -9.51 20.33
C ASP A 46 1.29 -8.74 21.65
N LYS A 47 1.30 -9.47 22.78
CA LYS A 47 1.37 -8.83 24.11
C LYS A 47 2.84 -8.59 24.50
N ARG A 48 3.77 -8.54 23.55
CA ARG A 48 5.20 -8.44 23.85
C ARG A 48 5.53 -7.02 24.30
N THR A 49 6.05 -6.94 25.54
CA THR A 49 6.39 -5.67 26.18
C THR A 49 7.67 -5.07 25.60
N ASP A 50 8.55 -5.89 25.03
CA ASP A 50 9.79 -5.44 24.38
C ASP A 50 9.53 -4.74 23.04
N LYS A 51 8.66 -5.29 22.18
CA LYS A 51 8.23 -4.61 20.93
C LYS A 51 7.55 -3.28 21.22
N ARG A 52 6.65 -3.28 22.21
CA ARG A 52 6.03 -2.06 22.72
C ARG A 52 7.07 -1.04 23.17
N ALA A 53 8.01 -1.45 24.03
CA ALA A 53 9.04 -0.55 24.55
C ALA A 53 9.93 0.00 23.42
N PHE A 54 10.23 -0.81 22.41
CA PHE A 54 10.92 -0.36 21.21
C PHE A 54 10.13 0.73 20.47
N MET A 55 8.85 0.48 20.16
CA MET A 55 8.01 1.45 19.44
C MET A 55 7.81 2.74 20.23
N GLU A 56 7.52 2.66 21.53
CA GLU A 56 7.39 3.83 22.40
C GLU A 56 8.72 4.60 22.53
N GLY A 57 9.85 3.88 22.61
CA GLY A 57 11.18 4.49 22.64
C GLY A 57 11.54 5.18 21.31
N TRP A 58 11.18 4.59 20.17
CA TRP A 58 11.35 5.22 18.86
C TRP A 58 10.49 6.48 18.72
N LEU A 59 9.19 6.40 19.04
CA LEU A 59 8.28 7.55 18.98
C LEU A 59 8.71 8.67 19.93
N GLY A 60 9.25 8.33 21.11
CA GLY A 60 9.83 9.31 22.04
C GLY A 60 11.05 10.04 21.45
N ARG A 61 11.94 9.33 20.75
CA ARG A 61 13.08 9.94 20.05
C ARG A 61 12.62 10.83 18.89
N GLU A 62 11.63 10.38 18.12
CA GLU A 62 11.05 11.14 17.02
C GLU A 62 10.43 12.46 17.51
N ALA A 63 9.70 12.41 18.63
CA ALA A 63 9.13 13.58 19.30
C ALA A 63 10.21 14.56 19.78
N HIS A 64 11.26 14.04 20.42
CA HIS A 64 12.38 14.86 20.90
C HIS A 64 13.11 15.54 19.73
N PHE A 65 13.39 14.80 18.65
CA PHE A 65 14.04 15.34 17.46
C PHE A 65 13.17 16.42 16.79
N SER A 66 11.87 16.18 16.65
CA SER A 66 10.91 17.16 16.12
C SER A 66 10.90 18.45 16.96
N ALA A 67 10.88 18.33 18.29
CA ALA A 67 10.96 19.47 19.20
C ALA A 67 12.27 20.26 19.03
N SER A 68 13.40 19.56 18.85
CA SER A 68 14.70 20.20 18.61
C SER A 68 14.76 21.01 17.31
N MET A 69 13.90 20.67 16.33
CA MET A 69 13.77 21.39 15.07
C MET A 69 12.62 22.41 15.05
N ASN A 70 12.02 22.72 16.21
CA ASN A 70 10.83 23.57 16.33
C ASN A 70 9.64 23.08 15.48
N GLN A 71 9.49 21.76 15.36
CA GLN A 71 8.39 21.12 14.66
C GLN A 71 7.35 20.59 15.63
N THR A 72 6.08 20.66 15.21
CA THR A 72 4.98 20.08 15.97
C THR A 72 5.12 18.56 15.97
N MET A 73 5.16 17.97 17.17
CA MET A 73 5.14 16.53 17.34
C MET A 73 3.83 15.96 16.77
N VAL A 74 3.94 14.89 15.99
CA VAL A 74 2.75 14.13 15.56
C VAL A 74 2.29 13.26 16.74
N PRO A 75 1.07 13.46 17.25
CA PRO A 75 0.55 12.65 18.34
C PRO A 75 0.39 11.19 17.91
N TYR A 76 0.67 10.27 18.82
CA TYR A 76 0.61 8.84 18.58
C TYR A 76 -0.18 8.08 19.65
N ASP A 77 -0.80 6.97 19.25
CA ASP A 77 -1.50 6.06 20.16
C ASP A 77 -1.16 4.59 19.87
N ARG A 78 -1.14 3.80 20.94
CA ARG A 78 -1.03 2.34 20.86
C ARG A 78 -2.40 1.69 20.70
N ILE A 79 -2.50 0.73 19.78
CA ILE A 79 -3.70 -0.06 19.55
C ILE A 79 -3.39 -1.53 19.81
N SER A 80 -4.07 -2.14 20.78
CA SER A 80 -3.97 -3.59 20.96
C SER A 80 -4.58 -4.31 19.76
N ALA A 81 -3.87 -5.29 19.20
CA ALA A 81 -4.40 -6.10 18.12
C ALA A 81 -5.67 -6.84 18.54
N MET A 82 -6.67 -6.79 17.65
CA MET A 82 -7.94 -7.47 17.79
C MET A 82 -7.77 -8.97 17.55
N ARG A 83 -8.39 -9.79 18.41
CA ARG A 83 -8.50 -11.24 18.19
C ARG A 83 -9.89 -11.55 17.63
N PRO A 84 -10.00 -12.17 16.45
CA PRO A 84 -11.30 -12.58 15.93
C PRO A 84 -11.85 -13.76 16.76
N THR A 85 -13.17 -13.85 16.85
CA THR A 85 -13.86 -15.05 17.31
C THR A 85 -13.88 -16.09 16.20
N GLU A 86 -14.15 -17.36 16.54
CA GLU A 86 -14.11 -18.46 15.57
C GLU A 86 -15.15 -18.28 14.43
N ASP A 87 -16.32 -17.73 14.73
CA ASP A 87 -17.39 -17.41 13.76
C ASP A 87 -17.02 -16.25 12.80
N GLU A 88 -16.04 -15.43 13.17
CA GLU A 88 -15.56 -14.33 12.34
C GLU A 88 -14.49 -14.76 11.33
N MET A 89 -13.88 -15.93 11.50
CA MET A 89 -12.74 -16.42 10.70
C MET A 89 -13.15 -16.89 9.29
N THR A 90 -13.62 -15.97 8.47
CA THR A 90 -14.12 -16.23 7.11
C THR A 90 -13.09 -15.78 6.06
N CYS A 91 -12.08 -16.60 5.76
CA CYS A 91 -11.03 -16.26 4.78
C CYS A 91 -11.20 -16.92 3.40
N LYS A 92 -10.61 -16.32 2.35
CA LYS A 92 -10.60 -16.84 0.97
C LYS A 92 -9.30 -17.56 0.61
N GLY A 93 -9.38 -18.58 -0.26
CA GLY A 93 -8.22 -19.25 -0.88
C GLY A 93 -7.41 -20.08 0.11
N VAL A 94 -6.08 -20.16 -0.09
CA VAL A 94 -5.14 -20.94 0.75
C VAL A 94 -5.22 -20.57 2.25
N LYS A 95 -5.67 -19.35 2.56
CA LYS A 95 -5.88 -18.90 3.94
C LYS A 95 -7.07 -19.55 4.62
N LYS A 96 -8.06 -20.04 3.86
CA LYS A 96 -9.20 -20.79 4.39
C LYS A 96 -8.74 -22.09 5.07
N ASP A 97 -7.74 -22.73 4.48
CA ASP A 97 -7.24 -24.03 4.94
C ASP A 97 -6.12 -23.90 6.00
N ASN A 98 -5.78 -22.66 6.40
CA ASN A 98 -4.82 -22.35 7.46
C ASN A 98 -5.45 -21.40 8.49
N PRO A 99 -6.10 -21.94 9.54
CA PRO A 99 -6.82 -21.16 10.55
C PRO A 99 -5.95 -20.12 11.24
N THR A 100 -4.68 -20.44 11.52
CA THR A 100 -3.75 -19.53 12.17
C THR A 100 -3.46 -18.30 11.31
N ARG A 101 -3.21 -18.51 10.02
CA ARG A 101 -3.03 -17.42 9.06
C ARG A 101 -4.30 -16.61 8.87
N CYS A 102 -5.46 -17.28 8.83
CA CYS A 102 -6.75 -16.59 8.75
C CYS A 102 -6.97 -15.69 9.97
N ARG A 103 -6.70 -16.19 11.18
CA ARG A 103 -6.78 -15.44 12.43
C ARG A 103 -5.93 -14.18 12.40
N GLY A 104 -4.69 -14.27 11.91
CA GLY A 104 -3.81 -13.11 11.76
C GLY A 104 -4.37 -12.05 10.81
N VAL A 105 -4.82 -12.49 9.62
CA VAL A 105 -5.42 -11.59 8.62
C VAL A 105 -6.67 -10.90 9.17
N VAL A 106 -7.59 -11.65 9.78
CA VAL A 106 -8.84 -11.07 10.32
C VAL A 106 -8.54 -10.17 11.51
N GLY A 107 -7.60 -10.54 12.38
CA GLY A 107 -7.18 -9.70 13.51
C GLY A 107 -6.61 -8.36 13.07
N LEU A 108 -5.75 -8.36 12.05
CA LEU A 108 -5.18 -7.13 11.48
C LEU A 108 -6.25 -6.26 10.81
N ILE A 109 -7.16 -6.85 10.03
CA ILE A 109 -8.31 -6.16 9.45
C ILE A 109 -9.17 -5.51 10.54
N LYS A 110 -9.53 -6.27 11.58
CA LYS A 110 -10.35 -5.76 12.68
C LYS A 110 -9.65 -4.65 13.45
N SER A 111 -8.33 -4.74 13.63
CA SER A 111 -7.53 -3.70 14.31
C SER A 111 -7.55 -2.39 13.52
N ASN A 112 -7.36 -2.46 12.20
CA ASN A 112 -7.46 -1.29 11.31
C ASN A 112 -8.88 -0.70 11.29
N LEU A 113 -9.91 -1.56 11.19
CA LEU A 113 -11.32 -1.11 11.24
C LEU A 113 -11.66 -0.45 12.58
N LYS A 114 -11.08 -0.93 13.69
CA LYS A 114 -11.23 -0.30 15.01
C LYS A 114 -10.64 1.11 15.02
N ILE A 115 -9.42 1.29 14.52
CA ILE A 115 -8.78 2.61 14.40
C ILE A 115 -9.69 3.57 13.64
N MET A 116 -10.16 3.15 12.46
CA MET A 116 -11.03 3.97 11.61
C MET A 116 -12.41 4.31 12.21
N LYS A 117 -12.89 3.52 13.17
CA LYS A 117 -14.22 3.68 13.77
C LYS A 117 -14.18 4.43 15.10
N GLU A 118 -13.16 4.17 15.90
CA GLU A 118 -13.14 4.53 17.33
C GLU A 118 -12.08 5.59 17.66
N HIS A 119 -11.17 5.91 16.73
CA HIS A 119 -10.07 6.84 16.96
C HIS A 119 -10.10 8.05 16.02
N ASN A 120 -9.46 9.14 16.43
CA ASN A 120 -9.36 10.35 15.62
C ASN A 120 -8.43 10.11 14.43
N THR A 121 -9.02 10.04 13.24
CA THR A 121 -8.29 9.78 12.00
C THR A 121 -8.36 10.97 11.04
N SER A 122 -8.56 12.18 11.58
CA SER A 122 -8.60 13.41 10.79
C SER A 122 -7.24 13.75 10.17
N GLY A 123 -7.25 14.23 8.93
CA GLY A 123 -6.06 14.42 8.12
C GLY A 123 -5.42 13.13 7.60
N MET A 124 -4.10 13.14 7.39
CA MET A 124 -3.26 11.99 7.11
C MET A 124 -2.89 11.25 8.39
N THR A 125 -3.19 9.95 8.40
CA THR A 125 -2.92 9.04 9.50
C THR A 125 -1.94 7.96 9.05
N LEU A 126 -0.84 7.81 9.77
CA LEU A 126 0.07 6.68 9.64
C LEU A 126 -0.34 5.56 10.60
N VAL A 127 -0.41 4.33 10.11
CA VAL A 127 -0.64 3.13 10.92
C VAL A 127 0.48 2.13 10.67
N MET A 128 1.09 1.64 11.74
CA MET A 128 2.19 0.68 11.70
C MET A 128 1.88 -0.56 12.53
N GLU A 129 2.45 -1.71 12.16
CA GLU A 129 2.59 -2.89 13.02
C GLU A 129 3.86 -2.74 13.87
N ASP A 130 3.91 -3.39 15.04
CA ASP A 130 5.05 -3.36 15.97
C ASP A 130 6.16 -4.37 15.65
N ASP A 131 6.01 -5.15 14.58
CA ASP A 131 7.04 -6.05 14.04
C ASP A 131 7.80 -5.44 12.84
N PHE A 132 7.56 -4.15 12.55
CA PHE A 132 8.35 -3.35 11.61
C PHE A 132 8.92 -2.14 12.30
N GLN A 133 10.09 -1.71 11.84
CA GLN A 133 10.75 -0.52 12.37
C GLN A 133 11.03 0.51 11.28
N PRO A 134 10.93 1.81 11.61
CA PRO A 134 11.42 2.88 10.77
C PRO A 134 12.93 2.76 10.56
N THR A 135 13.39 2.92 9.32
CA THR A 135 14.83 3.01 9.06
C THR A 135 15.39 4.27 9.69
N SER A 136 16.59 4.23 10.26
CA SER A 136 17.16 5.41 10.93
C SER A 136 17.72 6.43 9.92
N SER A 137 17.72 7.70 10.30
CA SER A 137 18.40 8.79 9.59
C SER A 137 19.00 9.76 10.61
N SER A 138 20.19 10.27 10.34
CA SER A 138 20.86 11.25 11.20
C SER A 138 20.40 12.69 10.96
N THR A 139 19.76 12.97 9.82
CA THR A 139 19.49 14.34 9.36
C THR A 139 18.02 14.67 9.23
N THR A 140 17.13 13.67 9.28
CA THR A 140 15.70 13.85 9.01
C THR A 140 14.88 12.90 9.87
N THR A 141 13.70 13.33 10.30
CA THR A 141 12.77 12.46 11.02
C THR A 141 12.17 11.42 10.07
N PHE A 142 11.63 10.34 10.61
CA PHE A 142 10.88 9.39 9.80
C PHE A 142 9.61 10.02 9.23
N VAL A 143 8.88 10.80 10.04
CA VAL A 143 7.68 11.55 9.63
C VAL A 143 7.98 12.44 8.43
N GLU A 144 9.03 13.26 8.48
CA GLU A 144 9.39 14.13 7.35
C GLU A 144 9.77 13.36 6.09
N ARG A 145 10.40 12.18 6.22
CA ARG A 145 10.75 11.35 5.06
C ARG A 145 9.51 10.74 4.42
N VAL A 146 8.54 10.31 5.23
CA VAL A 146 7.23 9.82 4.73
C VAL A 146 6.48 10.95 4.03
N GLU A 147 6.36 12.12 4.66
CA GLU A 147 5.68 13.29 4.08
C GLU A 147 6.33 13.72 2.76
N ARG A 148 7.66 13.81 2.70
CA ARG A 148 8.38 14.12 1.46
C ARG A 148 8.18 13.06 0.39
N ALA A 149 8.28 11.78 0.74
CA ALA A 149 8.10 10.70 -0.23
C ALA A 149 6.70 10.71 -0.86
N ILE A 150 5.67 11.06 -0.08
CA ILE A 150 4.31 11.24 -0.59
C ILE A 150 4.23 12.50 -1.45
N ALA A 151 4.66 13.65 -0.92
CA ALA A 151 4.56 14.94 -1.60
C ALA A 151 5.30 15.02 -2.93
N ASP A 152 6.50 14.44 -3.01
CA ASP A 152 7.35 14.58 -4.19
C ASP A 152 6.96 13.60 -5.31
N HIS A 153 6.22 12.52 -5.00
CA HIS A 153 6.02 11.39 -5.92
C HIS A 153 4.58 10.90 -6.08
N VAL A 154 3.69 11.11 -5.11
CA VAL A 154 2.32 10.56 -5.15
C VAL A 154 1.35 11.66 -5.62
N PRO A 155 0.47 11.41 -6.62
CA PRO A 155 -0.51 12.39 -7.09
C PRO A 155 -1.50 12.78 -5.99
N ASP A 156 -1.94 14.04 -5.95
CA ASP A 156 -2.78 14.61 -4.89
C ASP A 156 -4.13 13.91 -4.65
N ASP A 157 -4.55 13.00 -5.51
CA ASP A 157 -5.82 12.27 -5.43
C ASP A 157 -5.68 10.85 -4.84
N TRP A 158 -4.57 10.54 -4.17
CA TRP A 158 -4.28 9.24 -3.55
C TRP A 158 -5.16 8.92 -2.34
N ASP A 159 -5.59 7.66 -2.16
CA ASP A 159 -6.41 7.28 -1.00
C ASP A 159 -5.59 6.61 0.13
N VAL A 160 -4.62 5.79 -0.26
CA VAL A 160 -3.77 5.03 0.67
C VAL A 160 -2.37 4.81 0.08
N VAL A 161 -1.34 4.97 0.91
CA VAL A 161 0.07 4.78 0.57
C VAL A 161 0.66 3.72 1.48
N ARG A 162 1.31 2.71 0.90
CA ARG A 162 2.09 1.71 1.64
C ARG A 162 3.57 2.04 1.58
N LEU A 163 4.27 1.93 2.70
CA LEU A 163 5.68 2.33 2.83
C LEU A 163 6.69 1.22 2.51
N ASP A 164 6.18 0.04 2.13
CA ASP A 164 6.92 -1.07 1.56
C ASP A 164 5.92 -2.03 0.91
N CYS A 165 6.22 -2.62 -0.25
CA CYS A 165 5.41 -3.67 -0.86
C CYS A 165 6.29 -4.67 -1.58
N TRP A 166 5.84 -5.92 -1.58
CA TRP A 166 6.56 -7.02 -2.20
C TRP A 166 5.91 -7.44 -3.52
N GLY A 167 6.69 -8.14 -4.32
CA GLY A 167 6.28 -8.64 -5.63
C GLY A 167 6.93 -7.90 -6.78
N ARG A 168 6.55 -8.28 -8.00
CA ARG A 168 7.09 -7.71 -9.24
C ARG A 168 6.06 -6.79 -9.87
N ARG A 169 6.49 -5.57 -10.24
CA ARG A 169 5.69 -4.71 -11.10
C ARG A 169 5.48 -5.34 -12.46
N PRO A 170 4.22 -5.46 -12.92
CA PRO A 170 3.99 -5.79 -14.30
C PRO A 170 4.56 -4.70 -15.22
N ASP A 171 5.25 -5.09 -16.28
CA ASP A 171 5.95 -4.16 -17.17
C ASP A 171 4.99 -3.19 -17.92
N HIS A 172 3.69 -3.47 -17.90
CA HIS A 172 2.62 -2.69 -18.54
C HIS A 172 1.93 -1.65 -17.64
N PHE A 173 2.28 -1.56 -16.35
CA PHE A 173 1.75 -0.48 -15.49
C PHE A 173 2.17 0.88 -16.08
N VAL A 174 1.36 1.92 -15.83
CA VAL A 174 1.74 3.32 -16.08
C VAL A 174 3.18 3.53 -15.63
N GLU A 175 3.92 4.35 -16.38
CA GLU A 175 5.32 4.61 -16.07
C GLU A 175 5.50 4.89 -14.57
N PRO A 176 6.52 4.27 -13.96
CA PRO A 176 6.77 4.42 -12.54
C PRO A 176 6.90 5.90 -12.23
N LEU A 177 6.31 6.32 -11.12
CA LEU A 177 6.47 7.68 -10.64
C LEU A 177 7.94 7.93 -10.25
N GLU A 178 8.66 6.86 -9.90
CA GLU A 178 10.11 6.86 -9.73
C GLU A 178 10.72 5.46 -9.91
N VAL A 179 11.95 5.41 -10.43
CA VAL A 179 12.75 4.18 -10.62
C VAL A 179 14.08 4.31 -9.89
N ARG A 180 14.47 3.26 -9.15
CA ARG A 180 15.81 3.14 -8.54
C ARG A 180 16.87 2.90 -9.61
N GLU A 181 18.11 3.24 -9.29
CA GLU A 181 19.27 2.70 -9.97
C GLU A 181 19.19 1.16 -10.03
N GLY A 182 19.24 0.59 -11.24
CA GLY A 182 18.95 -0.82 -11.49
C GLY A 182 17.53 -1.13 -11.99
N GLY A 183 16.71 -0.12 -12.30
CA GLY A 183 15.47 -0.28 -13.08
C GLY A 183 14.24 -0.72 -12.29
N ARG A 184 14.32 -0.80 -10.95
CA ARG A 184 13.19 -1.21 -10.11
C ARG A 184 12.34 0.01 -9.71
N PRO A 185 11.01 -0.01 -9.92
CA PRO A 185 10.11 1.04 -9.44
C PRO A 185 10.22 1.24 -7.93
N THR A 186 10.40 2.48 -7.48
CA THR A 186 10.36 2.86 -6.07
C THR A 186 9.04 3.49 -5.70
N VAL A 187 8.32 4.12 -6.65
CA VAL A 187 6.97 4.64 -6.40
C VAL A 187 6.06 4.31 -7.57
N PHE A 188 4.89 3.73 -7.28
CA PHE A 188 3.91 3.34 -8.30
C PHE A 188 2.48 3.20 -7.73
N GLU A 189 1.49 3.45 -8.57
CA GLU A 189 0.09 3.10 -8.30
C GLU A 189 -0.07 1.57 -8.37
N THR A 190 -0.84 1.00 -7.45
CA THR A 190 -0.98 -0.45 -7.28
C THR A 190 -2.31 -1.00 -7.78
N ARG A 191 -3.00 -0.24 -8.64
CA ARG A 191 -4.25 -0.65 -9.30
C ARG A 191 -4.03 -1.97 -10.05
N ILE A 192 -5.07 -2.81 -10.14
CA ILE A 192 -5.03 -3.96 -11.05
C ILE A 192 -4.83 -3.46 -12.49
N ASP A 193 -3.87 -4.06 -13.19
CA ASP A 193 -3.89 -4.04 -14.64
C ASP A 193 -4.87 -5.13 -15.13
N PRO A 194 -5.92 -4.76 -15.88
CA PRO A 194 -6.88 -5.71 -16.44
C PRO A 194 -6.23 -6.83 -17.28
N GLU A 195 -5.13 -6.55 -17.96
CA GLU A 195 -4.35 -7.49 -18.76
C GLU A 195 -3.48 -8.42 -17.91
N ALA A 196 -3.09 -8.03 -16.69
CA ALA A 196 -2.40 -8.92 -15.75
C ALA A 196 -3.25 -10.11 -15.27
N VAL A 197 -4.56 -10.05 -15.51
CA VAL A 197 -5.52 -11.11 -15.16
C VAL A 197 -5.61 -12.20 -16.23
N VAL A 198 -5.12 -11.95 -17.46
CA VAL A 198 -5.26 -12.88 -18.59
C VAL A 198 -4.07 -13.85 -18.65
N PRO A 199 -4.25 -15.15 -18.41
CA PRO A 199 -3.17 -16.11 -18.52
C PRO A 199 -2.96 -16.47 -19.99
N ALA A 200 -1.74 -16.24 -20.51
CA ALA A 200 -1.38 -16.70 -21.85
C ALA A 200 -1.46 -18.25 -22.00
N ASN A 201 -1.41 -19.03 -20.91
CA ASN A 201 -1.29 -20.50 -20.93
C ASN A 201 -2.05 -21.23 -19.81
N GLY A 202 -3.17 -20.70 -19.29
CA GLY A 202 -3.95 -21.33 -18.20
C GLY A 202 -3.27 -21.43 -16.82
N LYS A 203 -1.96 -21.18 -16.72
CA LYS A 203 -1.23 -21.05 -15.45
C LYS A 203 -1.30 -19.60 -14.98
N LYS A 204 -1.97 -19.35 -13.85
CA LYS A 204 -2.08 -18.02 -13.21
C LYS A 204 -0.68 -17.50 -12.84
N LYS A 205 0.00 -16.76 -13.72
CA LYS A 205 1.13 -15.92 -13.30
C LYS A 205 0.53 -14.72 -12.57
N ARG A 206 0.37 -14.87 -11.27
CA ARG A 206 -0.07 -13.83 -10.34
C ARG A 206 0.97 -12.72 -10.33
N ARG A 207 0.85 -11.74 -11.24
CA ARG A 207 1.63 -10.51 -11.23
C ARG A 207 0.90 -9.46 -10.40
N PHE A 208 0.70 -9.73 -9.11
CA PHE A 208 0.13 -8.75 -8.20
C PHE A 208 1.15 -8.32 -7.17
N PHE A 209 0.97 -7.09 -6.70
CA PHE A 209 1.67 -6.54 -5.57
C PHE A 209 0.87 -6.82 -4.31
N CYS A 210 1.54 -7.35 -3.30
CA CYS A 210 0.98 -7.52 -1.97
C CYS A 210 2.04 -7.09 -0.96
N GLY A 211 1.61 -6.83 0.26
CA GLY A 211 2.47 -6.37 1.35
C GLY A 211 2.14 -4.92 1.70
N GLY A 212 2.80 -4.44 2.74
CA GLY A 212 2.81 -3.04 3.13
C GLY A 212 1.76 -2.59 4.10
N THR A 213 0.85 -3.45 4.54
CA THR A 213 -0.10 -3.04 5.60
C THR A 213 0.55 -2.91 6.97
N HIS A 214 1.80 -3.37 7.11
CA HIS A 214 2.61 -3.14 8.31
C HIS A 214 3.03 -1.68 8.49
N ALA A 215 2.95 -0.85 7.44
CA ALA A 215 3.23 0.57 7.51
C ALA A 215 2.48 1.29 6.37
N VAL A 216 1.31 1.83 6.72
CA VAL A 216 0.36 2.40 5.76
C VAL A 216 -0.06 3.81 6.19
N VAL A 217 -0.15 4.72 5.22
CA VAL A 217 -0.70 6.06 5.40
C VAL A 217 -2.02 6.14 4.66
N TRP A 218 -3.06 6.65 5.30
CA TRP A 218 -4.34 6.96 4.65
C TRP A 218 -4.80 8.38 4.96
N ARG A 219 -5.68 8.91 4.12
CA ARG A 219 -6.36 10.18 4.35
C ARG A 219 -7.73 9.98 4.97
N GLU A 220 -8.16 10.96 5.76
CA GLU A 220 -9.50 11.03 6.36
C GLU A 220 -10.62 10.84 5.32
N ASP A 221 -10.54 11.54 4.20
CA ASP A 221 -11.53 11.46 3.11
C ASP A 221 -11.66 10.06 2.49
N SER A 222 -10.65 9.21 2.68
CA SER A 222 -10.51 7.90 2.05
C SER A 222 -10.92 6.74 2.97
N ILE A 223 -11.18 7.03 4.25
CA ILE A 223 -11.49 6.02 5.27
C ILE A 223 -12.73 5.21 4.89
N HIS A 224 -13.76 5.84 4.32
CA HIS A 224 -14.98 5.15 3.94
C HIS A 224 -14.72 4.07 2.87
N LYS A 225 -13.81 4.31 1.92
CA LYS A 225 -13.39 3.34 0.89
C LYS A 225 -12.62 2.18 1.51
N LEU A 226 -11.67 2.48 2.40
CA LEU A 226 -10.89 1.46 3.10
C LEU A 226 -11.77 0.57 3.98
N ARG A 227 -12.71 1.18 4.72
CA ARG A 227 -13.71 0.44 5.50
C ARG A 227 -14.56 -0.45 4.62
N ALA A 228 -15.03 0.05 3.48
CA ALA A 228 -15.80 -0.75 2.52
C ALA A 228 -14.99 -1.95 2.02
N LEU A 229 -13.75 -1.73 1.59
CA LEU A 229 -12.84 -2.79 1.09
C LEU A 229 -12.53 -3.84 2.17
N TRP A 230 -12.08 -3.41 3.35
CA TRP A 230 -11.62 -4.31 4.40
C TRP A 230 -12.76 -5.00 5.17
N SER A 231 -14.00 -4.53 5.03
CA SER A 231 -15.17 -5.23 5.56
C SER A 231 -15.71 -6.33 4.63
N MET A 232 -15.17 -6.49 3.41
CA MET A 232 -15.67 -7.48 2.45
C MET A 232 -15.34 -8.92 2.84
N LYS A 233 -16.39 -9.71 3.12
CA LYS A 233 -16.29 -11.15 3.36
C LYS A 233 -16.46 -11.98 2.07
N PRO A 234 -15.88 -13.19 1.98
CA PRO A 234 -14.80 -13.67 2.84
C PRO A 234 -13.57 -12.76 2.71
N TYR A 235 -12.85 -12.60 3.83
CA TYR A 235 -11.65 -11.80 3.94
C TYR A 235 -10.57 -12.33 3.01
N ASN A 236 -9.98 -11.42 2.24
CA ASN A 236 -8.75 -11.67 1.51
C ASN A 236 -7.57 -11.23 2.38
N GLY A 237 -6.33 -11.54 1.98
CA GLY A 237 -5.18 -10.87 2.58
C GLY A 237 -5.35 -9.37 2.50
N ILE A 238 -5.26 -8.68 3.65
CA ILE A 238 -5.40 -7.23 3.73
C ILE A 238 -4.45 -6.51 2.76
N ASP A 239 -3.21 -6.99 2.72
CA ASP A 239 -2.15 -6.65 1.77
C ASP A 239 -2.57 -6.71 0.30
N CYS A 240 -3.16 -7.84 -0.10
CA CYS A 240 -3.52 -8.07 -1.49
C CYS A 240 -4.84 -7.39 -1.85
N ALA A 241 -5.72 -7.13 -0.88
CA ALA A 241 -7.01 -6.50 -1.12
C ALA A 241 -6.85 -5.12 -1.77
N LEU A 242 -5.79 -4.38 -1.40
CA LEU A 242 -5.45 -3.06 -1.93
C LEU A 242 -5.05 -3.05 -3.41
N SER A 243 -4.73 -4.21 -3.98
CA SER A 243 -4.32 -4.39 -5.38
C SER A 243 -5.25 -5.38 -6.08
N THR A 244 -6.54 -5.38 -5.73
CA THR A 244 -7.55 -6.25 -6.32
C THR A 244 -8.67 -5.49 -7.03
N ASP A 245 -9.48 -6.21 -7.80
CA ASP A 245 -10.75 -5.76 -8.37
C ASP A 245 -11.68 -5.19 -7.29
N ARG A 246 -11.56 -5.68 -6.05
CA ARG A 246 -12.28 -5.12 -4.90
C ARG A 246 -11.86 -3.68 -4.59
N ALA A 247 -10.57 -3.33 -4.67
CA ALA A 247 -10.12 -1.96 -4.45
C ALA A 247 -10.66 -1.03 -5.55
N GLU A 248 -10.66 -1.49 -6.79
CA GLU A 248 -11.25 -0.77 -7.93
C GLU A 248 -12.76 -0.57 -7.74
N SER A 249 -13.48 -1.59 -7.25
CA SER A 249 -14.94 -1.51 -7.04
C SER A 249 -15.38 -0.46 -6.01
N VAL A 250 -14.48 -0.03 -5.12
CA VAL A 250 -14.71 1.06 -4.16
C VAL A 250 -14.00 2.35 -4.55
N GLY A 251 -13.44 2.42 -5.77
CA GLY A 251 -12.72 3.58 -6.28
C GLY A 251 -11.48 3.95 -5.46
N LEU A 252 -10.77 2.96 -4.91
CA LEU A 252 -9.57 3.17 -4.09
C LEU A 252 -8.31 3.31 -4.95
N LYS A 253 -7.62 4.45 -4.79
CA LYS A 253 -6.31 4.76 -5.37
C LYS A 253 -5.21 4.42 -4.37
N SER A 254 -4.65 3.22 -4.50
CA SER A 254 -3.58 2.74 -3.63
C SER A 254 -2.21 2.86 -4.28
N TYR A 255 -1.24 3.40 -3.55
CA TYR A 255 0.15 3.56 -3.99
C TYR A 255 1.12 2.78 -3.10
N CYS A 256 2.30 2.51 -3.65
CA CYS A 256 3.41 1.92 -2.92
C CYS A 256 4.66 2.80 -3.03
N ILE A 257 5.39 2.95 -1.93
CA ILE A 257 6.67 3.66 -1.83
C ILE A 257 7.73 2.68 -1.29
N ASN A 258 8.48 2.05 -2.18
CA ASN A 258 9.59 1.14 -1.88
C ASN A 258 10.93 1.89 -1.77
N LYS A 259 10.98 2.85 -0.84
CA LYS A 259 12.18 3.68 -0.59
C LYS A 259 13.00 3.24 0.62
N GLY A 260 12.69 2.10 1.22
CA GLY A 260 13.36 1.64 2.45
C GLY A 260 13.07 2.57 3.62
N LEU A 261 11.82 3.04 3.74
CA LEU A 261 11.39 3.87 4.86
C LEU A 261 11.19 3.03 6.13
N VAL A 262 10.81 1.77 5.95
CA VAL A 262 10.64 0.77 7.01
C VAL A 262 11.41 -0.49 6.65
N GLU A 263 11.74 -1.27 7.67
CA GLU A 263 12.40 -2.57 7.54
C GLU A 263 11.81 -3.56 8.55
N ASN A 264 11.93 -4.85 8.23
CA ASN A 264 11.58 -5.91 9.17
C ASN A 264 12.57 -5.83 10.34
N SER A 265 12.06 -5.92 11.56
CA SER A 265 12.96 -6.01 12.70
C SER A 265 13.31 -7.47 12.95
N ASP A 266 14.51 -7.88 12.56
CA ASP A 266 15.02 -9.26 12.75
C ASP A 266 14.99 -9.69 14.23
N SER A 267 14.90 -8.74 15.16
CA SER A 267 14.80 -8.99 16.61
C SER A 267 13.36 -9.28 17.09
N PHE A 268 12.36 -9.06 16.23
CA PHE A 268 10.95 -8.96 16.59
C PHE A 268 10.03 -9.75 15.66
N GLU A 269 10.38 -11.00 15.33
CA GLU A 269 9.50 -11.89 14.57
C GLU A 269 8.07 -11.92 15.15
N SER A 270 7.08 -11.97 14.25
CA SER A 270 5.66 -12.00 14.61
C SER A 270 5.26 -13.38 15.13
N ASP A 271 4.69 -13.45 16.33
CA ASP A 271 4.07 -14.68 16.83
C ASP A 271 2.71 -14.98 16.15
N ILE A 272 2.26 -14.07 15.27
CA ILE A 272 1.11 -14.25 14.39
C ILE A 272 1.64 -14.66 13.00
N PRO A 273 1.44 -15.91 12.57
CA PRO A 273 1.83 -16.35 11.23
C PRO A 273 1.20 -15.51 10.11
N LYS A 274 2.03 -14.89 9.27
CA LYS A 274 1.64 -14.05 8.13
C LYS A 274 1.31 -14.85 6.84
#